data_AF-A0A920N3Q0-F1
#
_entry.id   AF-A0A920N3Q0-F1
#
_cell.length_a   1.000
_cell.length_b   1.000
_cell.length_c   1.000
_cell.angle_alpha   90.00
_cell.angle_beta   90.00
_cell.angle_gamma   90.00
#
_symmetry.space_group_name_H-M   'P 1'
#
loop_
_entity.id
_entity.type
_entity.pdbx_description
1 polymer ?
#
loop_
_entity_poly.entity_id
_entity_poly.type
_entity_poly.pdbx_seq_one_letter_code
_entity_poly.pdbx_strand_id
1 'polypeptide(L)'
;MLGADSVADLANWYQPERICELARVVSVNRGGTTSKTTVTGCRIEEVTMPAIDVSSRDIRNRIRQGRSIRHLVPRAVEAYLVEHAVYNDDSE
;
A
#
# COMPACT_ATOMS: atom_id res chain seq x y z
N MET A 1 8.63 3.95 -5.12
CA MET A 1 8.08 4.56 -3.90
C MET A 1 7.42 3.47 -3.08
N LEU A 2 7.56 3.49 -1.76
CA LEU A 2 7.10 2.47 -0.83
C LEU A 2 6.39 3.12 0.36
N GLY A 3 5.49 2.39 1.01
CA GLY A 3 4.95 2.79 2.32
C GLY A 3 5.99 2.64 3.42
N ALA A 4 5.80 3.35 4.53
CA ALA A 4 6.67 3.26 5.71
C ALA A 4 6.79 1.82 6.24
N ASP A 5 5.70 1.05 6.19
CA ASP A 5 5.65 -0.37 6.54
C ASP A 5 6.55 -1.22 5.63
N SER A 6 6.49 -0.99 4.32
CA SER A 6 7.32 -1.70 3.34
C SER A 6 8.82 -1.36 3.47
N VAL A 7 9.16 -0.13 3.87
CA VAL A 7 10.56 0.25 4.13
C VAL A 7 11.14 -0.46 5.35
N ALA A 8 10.33 -0.62 6.40
CA ALA A 8 10.74 -1.37 7.59
C ALA A 8 10.95 -2.87 7.29
N ASP A 9 10.16 -3.43 6.37
CA ASP A 9 10.26 -4.83 5.95
C ASP A 9 11.31 -5.08 4.84
N LEU A 10 11.85 -4.02 4.23
CA LEU A 10 12.73 -4.13 3.06
C LEU A 10 13.92 -5.08 3.26
N ALA A 11 14.47 -5.17 4.47
CA ALA A 11 15.59 -6.06 4.78
C ALA A 11 15.26 -7.55 4.66
N ASN A 12 13.97 -7.91 4.70
CA ASN A 12 13.50 -9.29 4.57
C ASN A 12 13.19 -9.68 3.12
N TRP A 13 13.31 -8.73 2.18
CA TRP A 13 13.00 -8.99 0.78
C TRP A 13 14.10 -9.80 0.10
N TYR A 14 13.79 -10.38 -1.06
CA TYR A 14 14.78 -11.10 -1.84
C TYR A 14 15.82 -10.12 -2.43
N GLN A 15 17.08 -10.27 -2.03
CA GLN A 15 18.21 -9.44 -2.47
C GLN A 15 17.97 -7.93 -2.29
N PRO A 16 17.80 -7.45 -1.06
CA PRO A 16 17.37 -6.07 -0.81
C PRO A 16 18.44 -5.04 -1.19
N GLU A 17 19.72 -5.38 -1.08
CA GLU A 17 20.82 -4.53 -1.55
C GLU A 17 20.71 -4.27 -3.06
N ARG A 18 20.35 -5.30 -3.83
CA ARG A 18 20.20 -5.20 -5.29
C ARG A 18 19.08 -4.24 -5.68
N ILE A 19 18.00 -4.20 -4.89
CA ILE A 19 16.91 -3.24 -5.08
C ILE A 19 17.43 -1.82 -4.87
N CYS A 20 18.22 -1.61 -3.83
CA CYS A 20 18.80 -0.30 -3.52
C CYS A 20 19.89 0.15 -4.52
N GLU A 21 20.56 -0.78 -5.19
CA GLU A 21 21.46 -0.48 -6.32
C GLU A 21 20.71 -0.06 -7.58
N LEU A 22 19.60 -0.74 -7.88
CA LEU A 22 18.87 -0.57 -9.13
C LEU A 22 17.85 0.57 -9.10
N ALA A 23 17.39 0.96 -7.91
CA ALA A 23 16.32 1.93 -7.77
C ALA A 23 16.57 2.92 -6.64
N ARG A 24 16.10 4.16 -6.86
CA ARG A 24 15.97 5.15 -5.79
C ARG A 24 14.74 4.83 -4.96
N VAL A 25 14.94 4.49 -3.69
CA VAL A 25 13.86 4.17 -2.77
C VAL A 25 13.34 5.46 -2.14
N VAL A 26 12.03 5.65 -2.24
CA VAL A 26 11.31 6.80 -1.66
C VAL A 26 10.24 6.26 -0.72
N SER A 27 10.36 6.55 0.58
CA SER A 27 9.35 6.26 1.60
C SER A 27 8.28 7.34 1.59
N VAL A 28 7.03 6.92 1.56
CA VAL A 28 5.89 7.84 1.62
C VAL A 28 5.15 7.64 2.93
N ASN A 29 5.27 8.64 3.80
CA ASN A 29 4.85 8.57 5.19
C ASN A 29 3.50 9.27 5.36
N ARG A 30 2.46 8.50 5.69
CA ARG A 30 1.13 9.00 6.03
C ARG A 30 1.14 9.48 7.47
N GLY A 31 0.97 10.78 7.71
CA GLY A 31 0.98 11.32 9.08
C GLY A 31 2.37 11.43 9.72
N GLY A 32 3.45 11.40 8.93
CA GLY A 32 4.79 11.76 9.39
C GLY A 32 5.58 10.67 10.12
N THR A 33 5.12 9.42 10.16
CA THR A 33 5.91 8.32 10.72
C THR A 33 7.05 7.94 9.78
N THR A 34 8.29 8.15 10.21
CA THR A 34 9.51 7.80 9.46
C THR A 34 9.86 6.32 9.65
N SER A 35 10.24 5.65 8.58
CA SER A 35 10.73 4.26 8.63
C SER A 35 12.17 4.17 8.16
N LYS A 36 12.98 3.39 8.89
CA LYS A 36 14.36 3.11 8.54
C LYS A 36 14.49 1.67 8.08
N THR A 37 15.40 1.44 7.14
CA THR A 37 15.83 0.09 6.75
C THR A 37 17.19 -0.22 7.34
N THR A 38 17.46 -1.51 7.59
CA THR A 38 18.78 -2.00 8.01
C THR A 38 19.67 -2.41 6.84
N VAL A 39 19.16 -2.33 5.61
CA VAL A 39 19.90 -2.66 4.38
C VAL A 39 21.05 -1.67 4.19
N THR A 40 22.27 -2.21 4.20
CA THR A 40 23.49 -1.39 4.12
C THR A 40 23.60 -0.70 2.76
N GLY A 41 23.94 0.60 2.77
CA GLY A 41 24.10 1.38 1.53
C GLY A 41 22.78 1.83 0.88
N CYS A 42 21.62 1.43 1.43
CA CYS A 42 20.33 1.85 0.90
C CYS A 42 20.00 3.29 1.34
N ARG A 43 19.87 4.21 0.38
CA ARG A 43 19.40 5.57 0.65
C ARG A 43 17.89 5.64 0.48
N ILE A 44 17.21 6.00 1.56
CA ILE A 44 15.76 6.23 1.57
C ILE A 44 15.52 7.73 1.58
N GLU A 45 14.77 8.22 0.60
CA GLU A 45 14.23 9.58 0.63
C GLU A 45 12.81 9.58 1.18
N GLU A 46 12.45 10.61 1.94
CA GLU A 46 11.15 10.67 2.59
C GLU A 46 10.25 11.74 1.97
N VAL A 47 8.99 11.36 1.76
CA VAL A 47 7.92 12.28 1.36
C VAL A 47 6.79 12.16 2.36
N THR A 48 6.45 13.28 2.99
CA THR A 48 5.30 13.36 3.90
C THR A 48 4.04 13.66 3.11
N MET A 49 2.98 12.91 3.38
CA MET A 49 1.65 13.18 2.84
C MET A 49 0.60 13.28 3.96
N PRO A 50 -0.53 13.97 3.72
CA PRO A 50 -1.66 13.93 4.63
C PRO A 50 -2.08 12.49 4.94
N ALA A 51 -2.53 12.26 6.18
CA ALA A 51 -3.10 10.97 6.54
C ALA A 51 -4.41 10.77 5.77
N ILE A 52 -4.40 9.82 4.83
CA ILE A 52 -5.60 9.33 4.14
C ILE A 52 -5.83 7.92 4.67
N ASP A 53 -6.91 7.75 5.44
CA ASP A 53 -7.29 6.47 6.03
C ASP A 53 -8.06 5.61 5.02
N VAL A 54 -7.33 5.20 3.98
CA VAL A 54 -7.82 4.27 2.94
C VAL A 54 -6.79 3.15 2.79
N SER A 55 -7.25 1.91 3.00
CA SER A 55 -6.45 0.70 2.80
C SER A 55 -7.22 -0.35 2.00
N SER A 56 -6.51 -1.15 1.21
CA SER A 56 -7.13 -2.23 0.43
C SER A 56 -7.78 -3.29 1.33
N ARG A 57 -7.27 -3.49 2.56
CA ARG A 57 -7.86 -4.41 3.53
C ARG A 57 -9.26 -3.97 3.95
N ASP A 58 -9.41 -2.69 4.29
CA ASP A 58 -10.68 -2.10 4.68
C ASP A 58 -11.66 -2.03 3.49
N ILE A 59 -11.19 -1.70 2.28
CA ILE A 59 -12.00 -1.76 1.05
C ILE A 59 -12.57 -3.17 0.82
N ARG A 60 -11.73 -4.21 0.86
CA ARG A 60 -12.19 -5.61 0.68
C ARG A 60 -13.20 -6.02 1.75
N ASN A 61 -12.97 -5.61 3.01
CA ASN A 61 -13.90 -5.91 4.10
C ASN A 61 -15.25 -5.21 3.91
N ARG A 62 -15.27 -3.95 3.42
CA ARG A 62 -16.52 -3.25 3.10
C ARG A 62 -17.29 -3.95 1.99
N ILE A 63 -16.62 -4.36 0.92
CA ILE A 63 -17.25 -5.08 -0.21
C ILE A 63 -17.95 -6.35 0.30
N ARG A 64 -17.23 -7.19 1.07
CA ARG A 64 -17.79 -8.42 1.67
C ARG A 64 -18.97 -8.18 2.62
N GLN A 65 -19.03 -7.02 3.24
CA GLN A 65 -20.11 -6.61 4.14
C GLN A 65 -21.25 -5.89 3.41
N GLY A 66 -21.22 -5.80 2.08
CA GLY A 66 -22.21 -5.03 1.30
C GLY A 66 -22.17 -3.52 1.56
N ARG A 67 -21.07 -3.00 2.11
CA ARG A 67 -20.90 -1.57 2.41
C ARG A 67 -20.33 -0.83 1.20
N SER A 68 -20.81 0.39 0.98
CA SER A 68 -20.31 1.24 -0.11
C SER A 68 -18.82 1.55 0.04
N ILE A 69 -18.12 1.57 -1.11
CA ILE A 69 -16.73 2.01 -1.25
C ILE A 69 -16.60 3.30 -2.08
N ARG A 70 -17.73 3.97 -2.33
CA ARG A 70 -17.77 5.24 -3.08
C ARG A 70 -16.88 6.27 -2.40
N HIS A 71 -16.13 7.03 -3.20
CA HIS A 71 -15.12 8.00 -2.76
C HIS A 71 -13.84 7.40 -2.13
N LEU A 72 -13.78 6.10 -1.87
CA LEU A 72 -12.54 5.42 -1.43
C LEU A 72 -11.70 4.92 -2.60
N VAL A 73 -12.32 4.73 -3.76
CA VAL A 73 -11.69 4.32 -5.01
C VAL A 73 -12.19 5.19 -6.17
N PRO A 74 -11.44 5.28 -7.29
CA PRO A 74 -11.95 5.90 -8.50
C PRO A 74 -13.23 5.22 -8.99
N ARG A 75 -14.17 5.99 -9.55
CA ARG A 75 -15.47 5.48 -10.01
C ARG A 75 -15.36 4.31 -11.01
N ALA A 76 -14.36 4.34 -11.89
CA ALA A 76 -14.11 3.25 -12.83
C ALA A 76 -13.69 1.94 -12.13
N VAL A 77 -12.95 2.04 -11.02
CA VAL A 77 -12.57 0.87 -10.19
C VAL A 77 -13.79 0.32 -9.46
N GLU A 78 -14.63 1.19 -8.88
CA GLU A 78 -15.90 0.76 -8.25
C GLU A 78 -16.80 0.01 -9.24
N ALA A 79 -16.98 0.56 -10.45
CA ALA A 79 -17.77 -0.08 -11.49
C ALA A 79 -17.21 -1.46 -11.89
N TYR A 80 -15.89 -1.55 -12.09
CA TYR A 80 -15.23 -2.80 -12.41
C TYR A 80 -15.43 -3.86 -11.32
N LEU A 81 -15.24 -3.51 -10.05
CA LEU A 81 -15.39 -4.44 -8.92
C LEU A 81 -16.81 -4.99 -8.81
N VAL A 82 -17.83 -4.15 -9.06
CA VAL A 82 -19.25 -4.56 -9.06
C VAL A 82 -19.56 -5.47 -10.25
N GLU A 83 -19.15 -5.08 -11.46
CA GLU A 83 -19.41 -5.83 -12.69
C GLU A 83 -18.81 -7.23 -12.67
N HIS A 84 -17.62 -7.38 -12.08
CA HIS A 84 -16.87 -8.64 -12.05
C HIS A 84 -17.01 -9.38 -10.71
N ALA A 85 -17.88 -8.91 -9.81
CA ALA A 85 -18.09 -9.49 -8.48
C ALA A 85 -16.79 -9.73 -7.69
N VAL A 86 -15.78 -8.87 -7.88
CA VAL A 86 -14.46 -9.06 -7.25
C VAL A 86 -14.58 -8.85 -5.75
N TYR A 87 -14.07 -9.80 -4.97
CA TYR A 87 -14.21 -9.86 -3.51
C TYR A 87 -15.62 -10.19 -2.99
N ASN A 88 -16.56 -10.52 -3.88
CA ASN A 88 -17.86 -11.13 -3.55
C ASN A 88 -17.77 -12.66 -3.61
N ASP A 89 -16.66 -13.25 -3.17
CA ASP A 89 -16.61 -14.70 -3.02
C ASP A 89 -17.63 -15.10 -1.95
N ASP A 90 -18.63 -15.86 -2.37
CA ASP A 90 -19.47 -16.67 -1.49
C ASP A 90 -18.53 -17.54 -0.66
N SER A 91 -18.24 -17.06 0.55
CA SER A 91 -17.68 -17.91 1.59
C SER A 91 -18.84 -18.76 2.09
N GLU A 92 -19.01 -19.94 1.50
CA GLU A 92 -19.45 -21.11 2.27
C GLU A 92 -18.53 -21.32 3.48
#